data_AF-A0A167VZH9-F1
#
_entry.id   AF-A0A167VZH9-F1
#
_cell.length_a   1.000
_cell.length_b   1.000
_cell.length_c   1.000
_cell.angle_alpha   90.00
_cell.angle_beta   90.00
_cell.angle_gamma   90.00
#
_symmetry.space_group_name_H-M   'P 1'
#
loop_
_entity.id
_entity.type
_entity.pdbx_description
1 polymer ?
#
loop_
_entity_poly.entity_id
_entity_poly.type
_entity_poly.pdbx_seq_one_letter_code
_entity_poly.pdbx_strand_id
1 'polypeptide(L)' 'MYRIVIYPSDIVILTGKSESYARKEIQNLKKELEKKPCQKVTIKEYCEYYGFDLKEVTEVLSKFEIKHAS' A
#
# COMPACT_ATOMS: atom_id res chain seq x y z
N MET A 1 -4.63 9.13 -11.96
CA MET A 1 -4.55 7.73 -12.48
C MET A 1 -5.05 6.81 -11.37
N TYR A 2 -5.91 5.83 -11.64
CA TYR A 2 -6.43 4.94 -10.58
C TYR A 2 -5.48 3.77 -10.37
N ARG A 3 -4.82 3.70 -9.21
CA ARG A 3 -3.95 2.58 -8.81
C ARG A 3 -4.72 1.63 -7.90
N ILE A 4 -4.74 0.35 -8.26
CA ILE A 4 -5.46 -0.69 -7.50
C ILE A 4 -4.51 -1.44 -6.56
N VAL A 5 -3.27 -1.65 -6.99
CA VAL A 5 -2.25 -2.42 -6.28
C VAL A 5 -1.46 -1.50 -5.35
N ILE A 6 -1.18 -1.97 -4.13
CA ILE A 6 -0.30 -1.27 -3.19
C ILE A 6 1.15 -1.75 -3.33
N TYR A 7 2.09 -0.81 -3.37
CA TYR A 7 3.52 -1.08 -3.43
C TYR A 7 4.22 -0.75 -2.11
N PRO A 8 5.43 -1.27 -1.88
CA PRO A 8 6.21 -0.91 -0.70
C PRO A 8 6.40 0.61 -0.55
N SER A 9 6.60 1.33 -1.66
CA SER A 9 6.76 2.79 -1.67
C SER A 9 5.51 3.51 -1.15
N ASP A 10 4.31 3.00 -1.47
CA ASP A 10 3.05 3.56 -0.97
C ASP A 10 2.95 3.38 0.54
N ILE A 11 3.29 2.18 1.05
CA ILE A 11 3.28 1.88 2.48
C ILE A 11 4.31 2.74 3.22
N VAL A 12 5.48 2.99 2.63
CA VAL A 12 6.49 3.92 3.19
C VAL A 12 5.90 5.33 3.33
N ILE A 13 5.20 5.81 2.31
CA ILE A 13 4.53 7.12 2.34
C ILE A 13 3.46 7.17 3.44
N LEU A 14 2.66 6.10 3.58
CA LEU A 14 1.56 6.03 4.54
C LEU A 14 2.05 5.89 5.99
N THR A 15 3.08 5.10 6.24
CA THR A 15 3.52 4.71 7.59
C THR A 15 4.78 5.44 8.07
N GLY A 16 5.52 6.10 7.16
CA GLY A 16 6.82 6.72 7.45
C GLY A 16 7.92 5.72 7.81
N LYS A 17 7.72 4.43 7.57
CA LYS A 17 8.68 3.36 7.85
C LYS A 17 9.64 3.14 6.68
N SER A 18 10.70 2.37 6.91
CA SER A 18 11.65 1.99 5.86
C SER A 18 11.03 1.05 4.82
N GLU A 19 11.52 1.08 3.58
CA GLU A 19 11.07 0.15 2.52
C GLU A 19 11.18 -1.33 2.90
N SER A 20 12.23 -1.71 3.63
CA SER A 20 12.40 -3.09 4.10
C SER A 20 11.26 -3.55 5.02
N TYR A 21 10.75 -2.62 5.86
CA TYR A 21 9.60 -2.88 6.71
C TYR A 21 8.33 -3.04 5.87
N ALA A 22 8.09 -2.12 4.93
CA ALA A 22 6.96 -2.19 4.01
C ALA A 22 6.91 -3.50 3.19
N ARG A 23 8.06 -3.99 2.69
CA ARG A 23 8.13 -5.28 1.98
C ARG A 23 7.77 -6.46 2.88
N LYS A 24 8.21 -6.44 4.14
CA LYS A 24 7.90 -7.48 5.12
C LYS A 24 6.42 -7.46 5.47
N GLU A 25 5.85 -6.26 5.60
CA GLU A 25 4.44 -6.04 5.86
C GLU A 25 3.55 -6.61 4.75
N ILE A 26 3.86 -6.32 3.47
CA ILE A 26 3.16 -6.93 2.33
C ILE A 26 3.27 -8.46 2.34
N GLN A 27 4.43 -9.02 2.67
CA GLN A 27 4.60 -10.47 2.75
C GLN A 27 3.75 -11.08 3.86
N ASN A 28 3.69 -10.44 5.03
CA ASN A 28 2.85 -10.90 6.14
C ASN A 28 1.37 -10.82 5.77
N LEU A 29 0.93 -9.69 5.20
CA LEU A 29 -0.44 -9.51 4.75
C LEU A 29 -0.85 -10.54 3.68
N LYS A 30 0.05 -10.88 2.75
CA LYS A 30 -0.20 -11.95 1.79
C LYS A 30 -0.40 -13.31 2.44
N LYS A 31 0.34 -13.60 3.52
CA LYS A 31 0.20 -14.86 4.28
C LYS A 31 -1.12 -14.88 5.03
N GLU A 32 -1.49 -13.78 5.68
CA GLU A 32 -2.76 -13.62 6.41
C GLU A 32 -3.97 -13.74 5.49
N LEU A 33 -3.89 -13.23 4.27
CA LEU A 33 -4.94 -13.35 3.24
C LEU A 33 -4.87 -14.65 2.42
N GLU A 34 -4.01 -15.60 2.81
CA GLU A 34 -3.78 -16.88 2.12
C GLU A 34 -3.55 -16.74 0.60
N LYS A 35 -2.88 -15.66 0.19
CA LYS A 35 -2.67 -15.33 -1.21
C LYS A 35 -1.56 -16.13 -1.85
N LYS A 36 -1.75 -16.48 -3.12
CA LYS A 36 -0.71 -17.08 -3.96
C LYS A 36 0.42 -16.07 -4.21
N PRO A 37 1.68 -16.52 -4.39
CA PRO A 37 2.83 -15.62 -4.59
C PRO A 37 2.66 -14.66 -5.78
N CYS A 38 1.98 -15.10 -6.84
CA CYS A 38 1.67 -14.28 -8.02
C CYS A 38 0.61 -13.20 -7.74
N GLN A 39 -0.23 -13.36 -6.72
CA GLN A 39 -1.27 -12.39 -6.38
C GLN A 39 -0.67 -11.16 -5.71
N LYS A 40 -1.19 -10.00 -6.10
CA LYS A 40 -0.83 -8.69 -5.53
C LYS A 40 -1.81 -8.34 -4.41
N VAL A 41 -1.36 -7.47 -3.50
CA VAL A 41 -2.22 -6.87 -2.48
C VAL A 41 -2.78 -5.59 -3.06
N THR A 42 -4.08 -5.36 -2.89
CA THR A 42 -4.71 -4.11 -3.29
C THR A 42 -4.69 -3.09 -2.15
N ILE A 43 -4.78 -1.81 -2.51
CA ILE A 43 -4.91 -0.73 -1.51
C ILE A 43 -6.12 -1.00 -0.61
N LYS A 44 -7.21 -1.51 -1.19
CA LYS A 44 -8.42 -1.86 -0.44
C LYS A 44 -8.16 -2.92 0.63
N GLU A 45 -7.51 -4.02 0.27
CA GLU A 45 -7.22 -5.10 1.22
C GLU A 45 -6.26 -4.65 2.33
N TYR A 46 -5.30 -3.79 1.99
CA TYR A 46 -4.43 -3.18 2.98
C TYR A 46 -5.23 -2.31 3.96
N CYS A 47 -6.14 -1.48 3.44
CA CYS A 47 -7.01 -0.65 4.27
C CYS A 47 -7.94 -1.49 5.16
N GLU A 48 -8.55 -2.55 4.60
CA GLU A 48 -9.43 -3.45 5.36
C GLU A 48 -8.69 -4.19 6.47
N TYR A 49 -7.45 -4.63 6.22
CA TYR A 49 -6.67 -5.36 7.22
C TYR A 49 -6.14 -4.46 8.35
N TYR A 50 -5.62 -3.27 8.01
CA TYR A 50 -5.04 -2.35 9.00
C TYR A 50 -6.06 -1.36 9.59
N GLY A 51 -7.30 -1.34 9.10
CA GLY A 51 -8.34 -0.42 9.55
C GLY A 51 -8.16 1.02 9.07
N PHE A 52 -7.51 1.22 7.92
CA PHE A 52 -7.36 2.55 7.32
C PHE A 52 -8.58 2.94 6.48
N ASP A 53 -8.85 4.25 6.39
CA ASP A 53 -9.87 4.76 5.48
C ASP A 53 -9.32 4.81 4.04
N LEU A 54 -10.02 4.14 3.12
CA LEU A 54 -9.58 4.02 1.74
C LEU A 54 -9.51 5.37 1.03
N LYS A 55 -10.39 6.33 1.36
CA LYS A 55 -10.37 7.67 0.75
C LYS A 55 -9.17 8.45 1.25
N GLU A 56 -8.91 8.42 2.55
CA GLU A 56 -7.74 9.09 3.14
C GLU A 56 -6.44 8.57 2.51
N VAL A 57 -6.27 7.25 2.46
CA VAL A 57 -5.10 6.60 1.85
C VAL A 57 -4.94 7.00 0.38
N THR A 58 -6.03 6.96 -0.40
CA THR A 58 -6.00 7.32 -1.83
C THR A 58 -5.64 8.79 -2.04
N GLU A 59 -6.13 9.68 -1.18
CA GLU A 59 -5.83 11.11 -1.23
C GLU A 59 -4.36 11.39 -0.90
N VAL A 60 -3.80 10.73 0.12
CA VAL A 60 -2.38 10.84 0.47
C VAL A 60 -1.52 10.41 -0.72
N LEU A 61 -1.77 9.22 -1.28
CA LEU A 61 -0.97 8.71 -2.41
C LEU A 61 -1.08 9.63 -3.63
N SER A 62 -2.27 10.17 -3.93
CA SER A 62 -2.47 11.11 -5.03
C SER A 62 -1.67 12.41 -4.86
N LYS A 63 -1.54 12.93 -3.63
CA LYS A 63 -0.74 14.13 -3.34
C LYS A 63 0.76 13.92 -3.56
N PHE A 64 1.26 12.69 -3.36
CA PHE A 64 2.67 12.37 -3.53
C PHE A 64 3.08 12.17 -5.00
N GLU A 65 2.19 11.67 -5.86
CA GLU A 65 2.48 11.52 -7.30
C GLU A 65 2.77 12.87 -7.99
N ILE A 66 2.16 13.96 -7.52
CA ILE A 66 2.31 15.30 -8.13
C ILE A 66 3.71 15.87 -7.90
N LYS A 67 4.43 15.47 -6.85
CA LYS A 67 5.75 16.02 -6.50
C LYS A 67 6.90 15.54 -7.40
N HIS A 68 6.68 14.54 -8.26
CA HIS A 68 7.69 13.99 -9.17
C HIS A 68 7.48 14.39 -10.64
N ALA A 69 6.50 15.25 -10.93
CA ALA A 69 6.19 15.73 -12.28
C ALA A 69 6.74 17.14 -12.57
N SER A 70 7.77 17.58 -11.84
CA SER A 70 8.41 18.91 -12.00
C SER A 70 9.90 18.79 -12.24
#